data_AF-A0A2W5KAY2-F1
#
_entry.id   AF-A0A2W5KAY2-F1
#
_cell.length_a   1.000
_cell.length_b   1.000
_cell.length_c   1.000
_cell.angle_alpha   90.00
_cell.angle_beta   90.00
_cell.angle_gamma   90.00
#
_symmetry.space_group_name_H-M   'P 1'
#
loop_
_entity.id
_entity.type
_entity.pdbx_description
1 polymer ?
#
loop_
_entity_poly.entity_id
_entity_poly.type
_entity_poly.pdbx_seq_one_letter_code
_entity_poly.pdbx_strand_id
1 'polypeptide(L)'
;MFGSLNPSKRFDTFWYHRKPRFWFQKDRPRPEGHRETPEVVRFEVEPGVTPSDKPPVRIFLGTEPFQARAERVFFWSVKQHRDPSRVYEIYLMKDLKGYDRRGWKTGFTFLRFAIPGLAGYQGRAIYNDVDQIYLSDPAELFDADMGGKGMLAITATDDSVMLIDCEVMAKHWPLQDVQREGAIKKRFRNAVKDNDLWGRLPGVWNARDDEFDAAKSKCFHFTTLQTQPWRPFPDQLIYRSHPDGEVWFALERAADAARYNGFSREKPGSRFAAYLQRVGNGLPAWGGPKDNAEIMRLISSSGAKTVLDYGAPAPDGAARPFAGCEVARLEPGRAPFAEPVAGTFDGVVAVDALSRVPEEDIPWALDELFAAAKRFVYVSVASEPSRMGDGAAPLPATWWKLQMELAANRTPGRSWALAANEPNATEVFRSGK
;
A
#
# COMPACT_ATOMS: atom_id res chain seq x y z
N MET A 1 16.70 -23.55 -43.00
CA MET A 1 15.28 -23.92 -43.14
C MET A 1 14.70 -24.11 -41.75
N PHE A 2 13.82 -23.19 -41.36
CA PHE A 2 12.78 -23.27 -40.33
C PHE A 2 13.06 -24.08 -39.05
N GLY A 3 13.70 -23.44 -38.07
CA GLY A 3 13.37 -23.67 -36.66
C GLY A 3 12.11 -22.87 -36.34
N SER A 4 10.94 -23.53 -36.37
CA SER A 4 9.66 -22.87 -36.14
C SER A 4 9.32 -22.82 -34.65
N LEU A 5 8.99 -21.59 -34.23
CA LEU A 5 8.16 -21.21 -33.07
C LEU A 5 8.70 -21.55 -31.67
N ASN A 6 9.51 -20.63 -31.15
CA ASN A 6 9.71 -20.43 -29.71
C ASN A 6 8.34 -20.16 -29.04
N PRO A 7 7.90 -20.90 -28.00
CA PRO A 7 6.59 -20.71 -27.37
C PRO A 7 6.60 -19.49 -26.43
N SER A 8 6.76 -18.29 -26.99
CA SER A 8 6.74 -17.01 -26.26
C SER A 8 5.32 -16.57 -25.86
N LYS A 9 4.45 -17.50 -25.44
CA LYS A 9 3.06 -17.23 -25.03
C LYS A 9 2.71 -17.84 -23.67
N ARG A 10 3.64 -17.82 -22.70
CA ARG A 10 3.36 -18.47 -21.41
C ARG A 10 2.61 -17.60 -20.40
N PHE A 11 2.50 -16.28 -20.60
CA PHE A 11 2.13 -15.41 -19.48
C PHE A 11 1.25 -14.19 -19.82
N ASP A 12 0.30 -14.34 -20.75
CA ASP A 12 -0.79 -13.36 -20.93
C ASP A 12 -2.01 -13.70 -20.04
N THR A 13 -2.71 -12.68 -19.53
CA THR A 13 -3.99 -12.88 -18.81
C THR A 13 -5.17 -13.01 -19.77
N PHE A 14 -5.51 -14.24 -20.14
CA PHE A 14 -6.65 -14.56 -21.01
C PHE A 14 -8.02 -14.61 -20.30
N TRP A 15 -9.09 -14.71 -21.09
CA TRP A 15 -10.46 -14.76 -20.59
C TRP A 15 -10.73 -15.93 -19.62
N TYR A 16 -10.09 -17.08 -19.84
CA TYR A 16 -10.24 -18.27 -19.00
C TYR A 16 -9.45 -18.18 -17.68
N HIS A 17 -8.61 -17.15 -17.49
CA HIS A 17 -8.00 -16.82 -16.21
C HIS A 17 -8.91 -15.94 -15.33
N ARG A 18 -10.08 -15.52 -15.84
CA ARG A 18 -10.97 -14.57 -15.18
C ARG A 18 -12.20 -15.27 -14.62
N LYS A 19 -12.52 -14.98 -13.38
CA LYS A 19 -13.77 -15.38 -12.72
C LYS A 19 -14.93 -14.50 -13.23
N PRO A 20 -16.19 -14.94 -13.11
CA PRO A 20 -17.36 -14.13 -13.51
C PRO A 20 -17.36 -12.71 -12.92
N ARG A 21 -16.91 -12.57 -11.66
CA ARG A 21 -16.77 -11.28 -10.96
C ARG A 21 -15.93 -10.24 -11.71
N PHE A 22 -14.90 -10.64 -12.45
CA PHE A 22 -14.12 -9.72 -13.28
C PHE A 22 -15.02 -8.92 -14.23
N TRP A 23 -15.94 -9.61 -14.92
CA TRP A 23 -16.79 -8.98 -15.93
C TRP A 23 -17.82 -8.01 -15.33
N PHE A 24 -18.20 -8.22 -14.07
CA PHE A 24 -19.06 -7.30 -13.31
C PHE A 24 -18.30 -6.10 -12.72
N GLN A 25 -16.97 -6.16 -12.65
CA GLN A 25 -16.14 -5.15 -11.99
C GLN A 25 -15.24 -4.36 -12.96
N LYS A 26 -14.98 -4.88 -14.18
CA LYS A 26 -14.03 -4.31 -15.14
C LYS A 26 -14.29 -2.85 -15.54
N ASP A 27 -15.54 -2.42 -15.50
CA ASP A 27 -15.97 -1.06 -15.89
C ASP A 27 -16.43 -0.22 -14.69
N ARG A 28 -16.19 -0.67 -13.44
CA ARG A 28 -16.62 0.11 -12.27
C ARG A 28 -15.88 1.45 -12.25
N PRO A 29 -16.61 2.56 -12.04
CA PRO A 29 -15.97 3.87 -11.90
C PRO A 29 -15.04 3.85 -10.69
N ARG A 30 -13.87 4.46 -10.86
CA ARG A 30 -12.93 4.66 -9.75
C ARG A 30 -13.35 5.91 -8.97
N PRO A 31 -13.40 5.85 -7.63
CA PRO A 31 -13.72 7.02 -6.83
C PRO A 31 -12.69 8.12 -7.04
N GLU A 32 -13.10 9.36 -6.76
CA GLU A 32 -12.19 10.50 -6.76
C GLU A 32 -11.06 10.27 -5.74
N GLY A 33 -9.86 10.72 -6.09
CA GLY A 33 -8.75 10.73 -5.15
C GLY A 33 -8.98 11.76 -4.05
N HIS A 34 -8.50 11.46 -2.85
CA HIS A 34 -8.68 12.27 -1.65
C HIS A 34 -7.37 12.83 -1.10
N ARG A 35 -6.22 12.49 -1.71
CA ARG A 35 -4.89 12.92 -1.26
C ARG A 35 -4.44 14.16 -2.02
N GLU A 36 -4.05 15.21 -1.31
CA GLU A 36 -3.52 16.43 -1.95
C GLU A 36 -2.12 16.19 -2.51
N THR A 37 -1.28 15.44 -1.79
CA THR A 37 0.08 15.07 -2.20
C THR A 37 0.35 13.58 -1.97
N PRO A 38 1.32 12.98 -2.68
CA PRO A 38 1.81 11.64 -2.36
C PRO A 38 2.33 11.59 -0.93
N GLU A 39 1.99 10.52 -0.21
CA GLU A 39 2.64 10.19 1.05
C GLU A 39 4.05 9.66 0.76
N VAL A 40 5.01 9.87 1.66
CA VAL A 40 6.41 9.55 1.41
C VAL A 40 6.94 8.56 2.44
N VAL A 41 7.34 7.37 1.97
CA VAL A 41 8.18 6.47 2.77
C VAL A 41 9.63 6.93 2.61
N ARG A 42 10.25 7.33 3.70
CA ARG A 42 11.59 7.91 3.70
C ARG A 42 12.59 7.03 4.45
N PHE A 43 13.67 6.66 3.77
CA PHE A 43 14.82 6.01 4.38
C PHE A 43 15.93 7.03 4.57
N GLU A 44 16.22 7.35 5.84
CA GLU A 44 17.34 8.21 6.20
C GLU A 44 18.68 7.47 6.10
N VAL A 45 19.77 8.24 6.15
CA VAL A 45 21.12 7.71 6.36
C VAL A 45 21.13 6.79 7.59
N GLU A 46 21.81 5.66 7.49
CA GLU A 46 21.89 4.72 8.61
C GLU A 46 22.66 5.31 9.78
N PRO A 47 22.20 5.07 11.03
CA PRO A 47 22.91 5.54 12.21
C PRO A 47 24.38 5.09 12.20
N GLY A 48 25.30 6.04 12.36
CA GLY A 48 26.74 5.77 12.36
C GLY A 48 27.41 5.75 10.99
N VAL A 49 26.68 6.01 9.89
CA VAL A 49 27.24 6.11 8.53
C VAL A 49 27.42 7.58 8.14
N THR A 50 28.55 7.91 7.52
CA THR A 50 28.79 9.26 6.96
C THR A 50 27.84 9.51 5.78
N PRO A 51 27.05 10.59 5.78
CA PRO A 51 26.14 10.90 4.68
C PRO A 51 26.84 11.10 3.34
N SER A 52 26.21 10.62 2.27
CA SER A 52 26.57 10.94 0.89
C SER A 52 26.23 12.38 0.53
N ASP A 53 27.09 13.06 -0.24
CA ASP A 53 26.80 14.40 -0.79
C ASP A 53 25.84 14.36 -1.99
N LYS A 54 25.45 13.17 -2.45
CA LYS A 54 24.51 12.99 -3.55
C LYS A 54 23.07 13.34 -3.14
N PRO A 55 22.24 13.87 -4.06
CA PRO A 55 20.85 14.17 -3.76
C PRO A 55 20.06 12.90 -3.41
N PRO A 56 18.94 13.00 -2.66
CA PRO A 56 18.08 11.86 -2.38
C PRO A 56 17.63 11.11 -3.65
N VAL A 57 17.58 9.78 -3.57
CA VAL A 57 16.98 8.95 -4.62
C VAL A 57 15.46 9.05 -4.50
N ARG A 58 14.81 9.65 -5.49
CA ARG A 58 13.35 9.82 -5.51
C ARG A 58 12.70 8.76 -6.39
N ILE A 59 11.83 7.95 -5.81
CA ILE A 59 11.08 6.86 -6.45
C ILE A 59 9.59 7.19 -6.35
N PHE A 60 8.90 7.30 -7.47
CA PHE A 60 7.46 7.51 -7.55
C PHE A 60 6.80 6.15 -7.85
N LEU A 61 6.09 5.62 -6.86
CA LEU A 61 5.54 4.27 -6.89
C LEU A 61 4.06 4.28 -7.27
N GLY A 62 3.72 3.77 -8.44
CA GLY A 62 2.34 3.53 -8.87
C GLY A 62 1.72 2.36 -8.12
N THR A 63 0.78 2.64 -7.22
CA THR A 63 0.14 1.63 -6.34
C THR A 63 -1.35 1.95 -6.13
N GLU A 64 -2.09 1.05 -5.50
CA GLU A 64 -3.47 1.26 -5.05
C GLU A 64 -3.73 0.49 -3.75
N PRO A 65 -4.75 0.84 -2.93
CA PRO A 65 -4.91 0.28 -1.59
C PRO A 65 -4.92 -1.26 -1.51
N PHE A 66 -5.49 -1.94 -2.51
CA PHE A 66 -5.52 -3.40 -2.59
C PHE A 66 -4.16 -4.06 -2.88
N GLN A 67 -3.15 -3.28 -3.23
CA GLN A 67 -1.79 -3.74 -3.47
C GLN A 67 -0.90 -3.59 -2.23
N ALA A 68 -1.46 -3.39 -1.03
CA ALA A 68 -0.72 -3.21 0.22
C ALA A 68 0.36 -4.28 0.48
N ARG A 69 0.13 -5.54 0.10
CA ARG A 69 1.15 -6.61 0.16
C ARG A 69 2.35 -6.33 -0.73
N ALA A 70 2.10 -5.98 -1.99
CA ALA A 70 3.15 -5.65 -2.96
C ALA A 70 3.88 -4.37 -2.57
N GLU A 71 3.13 -3.34 -2.16
CA GLU A 71 3.65 -2.04 -1.71
C GLU A 71 4.66 -2.20 -0.57
N ARG A 72 4.29 -2.96 0.46
CA ARG A 72 5.18 -3.27 1.59
C ARG A 72 6.45 -4.02 1.17
N VAL A 73 6.33 -5.00 0.27
CA VAL A 73 7.48 -5.77 -0.22
C VAL A 73 8.38 -4.93 -1.14
N PHE A 74 7.80 -4.01 -1.92
CA PHE A 74 8.57 -3.03 -2.70
C PHE A 74 9.45 -2.19 -1.78
N PHE A 75 8.88 -1.58 -0.73
CA PHE A 75 9.63 -0.79 0.25
C PHE A 75 10.75 -1.60 0.89
N TRP A 76 10.44 -2.85 1.27
CA TRP A 76 11.43 -3.74 1.87
C TRP A 76 12.58 -4.04 0.90
N SER A 77 12.27 -4.30 -0.38
CA SER A 77 13.29 -4.56 -1.40
C SER A 77 14.24 -3.37 -1.59
N VAL A 78 13.74 -2.13 -1.57
CA VAL A 78 14.56 -0.92 -1.59
C VAL A 78 15.41 -0.83 -0.32
N LYS A 79 14.81 -1.03 0.85
CA LYS A 79 15.52 -0.98 2.14
C LYS A 79 16.68 -1.97 2.21
N GLN A 80 16.55 -3.16 1.62
CA GLN A 80 17.58 -4.20 1.65
C GLN A 80 18.79 -3.88 0.74
N HIS A 81 18.60 -3.13 -0.34
CA HIS A 81 19.65 -2.94 -1.36
C HIS A 81 20.19 -1.52 -1.44
N ARG A 82 19.55 -0.55 -0.83
CA ARG A 82 19.97 0.85 -0.86
C ARG A 82 21.39 1.05 -0.29
N ASP A 83 22.09 2.05 -0.80
CA ASP A 83 23.25 2.64 -0.16
C ASP A 83 22.87 3.21 1.22
N PRO A 84 23.44 2.70 2.33
CA PRO A 84 23.09 3.15 3.67
C PRO A 84 23.54 4.60 3.96
N SER A 85 24.45 5.17 3.16
CA SER A 85 24.92 6.55 3.28
C SER A 85 23.98 7.57 2.62
N ARG A 86 23.01 7.12 1.81
CA ARG A 86 22.15 8.00 1.01
C ARG A 86 20.69 7.93 1.44
N VAL A 87 20.00 9.06 1.25
CA VAL A 87 18.56 9.18 1.51
C VAL A 87 17.77 8.63 0.32
N TYR A 88 16.68 7.91 0.60
CA TYR A 88 15.73 7.42 -0.39
C TYR A 88 14.31 7.85 -0.01
N GLU A 89 13.56 8.34 -0.99
CA GLU A 89 12.20 8.84 -0.85
C GLU A 89 11.29 8.10 -1.82
N ILE A 90 10.32 7.35 -1.30
CA ILE A 90 9.32 6.63 -2.08
C ILE A 90 7.99 7.35 -1.97
N TYR A 91 7.58 8.03 -3.03
CA TYR A 91 6.33 8.79 -3.16
C TYR A 91 5.20 7.88 -3.62
N LEU A 92 4.17 7.71 -2.79
CA LEU A 92 3.03 6.81 -3.07
C LEU A 92 2.03 7.46 -4.01
N MET A 93 2.06 7.04 -5.28
CA MET A 93 1.21 7.54 -6.35
C MET A 93 -0.13 6.82 -6.36
N LYS A 94 -0.94 7.01 -5.32
CA LYS A 94 -2.31 6.46 -5.19
C LYS A 94 -3.30 7.52 -4.73
N ASP A 95 -4.53 7.45 -5.24
CA ASP A 95 -5.68 8.25 -4.81
C ASP A 95 -5.43 9.77 -4.66
N LEU A 96 -4.62 10.33 -5.56
CA LEU A 96 -4.38 11.77 -5.64
C LEU A 96 -5.62 12.51 -6.16
N LYS A 97 -5.95 13.63 -5.51
CA LYS A 97 -7.08 14.50 -5.83
C LYS A 97 -6.84 15.26 -7.13
N GLY A 98 -7.93 15.59 -7.83
CA GLY A 98 -7.88 16.45 -9.01
C GLY A 98 -7.51 15.75 -10.33
N TYR A 99 -7.58 14.42 -10.38
CA TYR A 99 -7.35 13.65 -11.61
C TYR A 99 -8.65 13.00 -12.10
N ASP A 100 -8.97 13.17 -13.39
CA ASP A 100 -10.00 12.38 -14.04
C ASP A 100 -9.52 10.94 -14.28
N ARG A 101 -10.02 10.02 -13.46
CA ARG A 101 -9.63 8.60 -13.45
C ARG A 101 -10.50 7.72 -14.33
N ARG A 102 -11.40 8.29 -15.14
CA ARG A 102 -12.27 7.52 -16.04
C ARG A 102 -11.43 6.78 -17.08
N GLY A 103 -11.72 5.49 -17.26
CA GLY A 103 -11.02 4.63 -18.23
C GLY A 103 -9.59 4.22 -17.85
N TRP A 104 -9.12 4.55 -16.64
CA TRP A 104 -7.82 4.09 -16.17
C TRP A 104 -7.84 2.58 -15.90
N LYS A 105 -6.79 1.88 -16.37
CA LYS A 105 -6.65 0.43 -16.15
C LYS A 105 -6.38 0.12 -14.68
N THR A 106 -5.46 0.86 -14.07
CA THR A 106 -5.07 0.78 -12.65
C THR A 106 -5.35 2.12 -11.95
N GLY A 107 -5.38 2.13 -10.62
CA GLY A 107 -5.59 3.35 -9.83
C GLY A 107 -4.57 4.48 -10.07
N PHE A 108 -3.48 4.20 -10.78
CA PHE A 108 -2.30 5.05 -10.95
C PHE A 108 -1.86 5.22 -12.42
N THR A 109 -2.64 4.72 -13.40
CA THR A 109 -2.22 4.60 -14.82
C THR A 109 -1.62 5.88 -15.42
N PHE A 110 -2.19 7.07 -15.16
CA PHE A 110 -1.66 8.33 -15.71
C PHE A 110 -0.88 9.17 -14.69
N LEU A 111 -0.80 8.76 -13.42
CA LEU A 111 -0.04 9.50 -12.41
C LEU A 111 1.47 9.54 -12.73
N ARG A 112 1.99 8.55 -13.46
CA ARG A 112 3.37 8.55 -13.96
C ARG A 112 3.76 9.79 -14.78
N PHE A 113 2.78 10.41 -15.44
CA PHE A 113 3.01 11.64 -16.22
C PHE A 113 2.93 12.92 -15.37
N ALA A 114 2.40 12.84 -14.15
CA ALA A 114 2.38 13.95 -13.20
C ALA A 114 3.72 14.13 -12.47
N ILE A 115 4.65 13.16 -12.58
CA ILE A 115 5.90 13.12 -11.82
C ILE A 115 6.72 14.40 -11.96
N PRO A 116 6.94 14.99 -13.15
CA PRO A 116 7.67 16.25 -13.25
C PRO A 116 7.06 17.34 -12.37
N GLY A 117 5.73 17.51 -12.39
CA GLY A 117 5.05 18.51 -11.56
C GLY A 117 5.08 18.19 -10.07
N LEU A 118 4.89 16.92 -9.69
CA LEU A 118 4.97 16.48 -8.29
C LEU A 118 6.39 16.55 -7.71
N ALA A 119 7.40 16.46 -8.57
CA ALA A 119 8.81 16.66 -8.23
C ALA A 119 9.23 18.14 -8.24
N GLY A 120 8.28 19.08 -8.37
CA GLY A 120 8.55 20.53 -8.41
C GLY A 120 9.26 20.98 -9.69
N TYR A 121 9.18 20.18 -10.77
CA TYR A 121 9.87 20.38 -12.04
C TYR A 121 11.39 20.47 -11.93
N GLN A 122 11.98 19.77 -10.96
CA GLN A 122 13.41 19.84 -10.66
C GLN A 122 14.03 18.44 -10.52
N GLY A 123 15.29 18.30 -10.94
CA GLY A 123 16.10 17.09 -10.75
C GLY A 123 15.55 15.83 -11.41
N ARG A 124 15.94 14.65 -10.89
CA ARG A 124 15.58 13.33 -11.45
C ARG A 124 14.59 12.55 -10.59
N ALA A 125 13.83 11.67 -11.21
CA ALA A 125 12.89 10.77 -10.54
C ALA A 125 12.88 9.40 -11.21
N ILE A 126 12.80 8.33 -10.41
CA ILE A 126 12.45 7.00 -10.91
C ILE A 126 10.93 6.84 -10.81
N TYR A 127 10.31 6.24 -11.82
CA TYR A 127 8.97 5.67 -11.73
C TYR A 127 9.04 4.15 -11.67
N ASN A 128 8.24 3.53 -10.80
CA ASN A 128 7.98 2.09 -10.79
C ASN A 128 6.48 1.81 -10.64
N ASP A 129 5.97 0.81 -11.35
CA ASP A 129 4.74 0.11 -10.96
C ASP A 129 5.02 -0.77 -9.71
N VAL A 130 4.05 -0.94 -8.82
CA VAL A 130 4.25 -1.69 -7.55
C VAL A 130 4.44 -3.20 -7.73
N ASP A 131 4.23 -3.71 -8.94
CA ASP A 131 4.47 -5.10 -9.30
C ASP A 131 5.94 -5.40 -9.64
N GLN A 132 6.84 -4.52 -9.18
CA GLN A 132 8.29 -4.63 -9.33
C GLN A 132 8.97 -4.78 -7.96
N ILE A 133 10.16 -5.36 -7.93
CA ILE A 133 11.03 -5.40 -6.74
C ILE A 133 12.48 -5.14 -7.13
N TYR A 134 13.23 -4.49 -6.24
CA TYR A 134 14.67 -4.28 -6.42
C TYR A 134 15.49 -5.45 -5.89
N LEU A 135 16.51 -5.84 -6.68
CA LEU A 135 17.54 -6.83 -6.36
C LEU A 135 18.95 -6.21 -6.36
N SER A 136 19.02 -4.88 -6.53
CA SER A 136 20.22 -4.06 -6.51
C SER A 136 19.83 -2.63 -6.11
N ASP A 137 20.81 -1.79 -5.82
CA ASP A 137 20.55 -0.43 -5.34
C ASP A 137 19.86 0.43 -6.42
N PRO A 138 18.65 0.98 -6.18
CA PRO A 138 18.01 1.91 -7.11
C PRO A 138 18.83 3.17 -7.42
N ALA A 139 19.81 3.56 -6.58
CA ALA A 139 20.70 4.68 -6.86
C ALA A 139 21.51 4.49 -8.16
N GLU A 140 21.86 3.25 -8.52
CA GLU A 140 22.56 2.97 -9.76
C GLU A 140 21.72 3.36 -10.99
N LEU A 141 20.40 3.13 -10.93
CA LEU A 141 19.47 3.60 -11.95
C LEU A 141 19.32 5.13 -11.89
N PHE A 142 19.14 5.69 -10.69
CA PHE A 142 18.92 7.12 -10.49
C PHE A 142 20.09 7.98 -11.03
N ASP A 143 21.31 7.49 -10.85
CA ASP A 143 22.54 8.16 -11.25
C ASP A 143 22.94 7.85 -12.70
N ALA A 144 22.19 7.01 -13.43
CA ALA A 144 22.51 6.63 -14.80
C ALA A 144 22.65 7.87 -15.70
N ASP A 145 23.59 7.81 -16.64
CA ASP A 145 23.74 8.83 -17.66
C ASP A 145 22.54 8.78 -18.62
N MET A 146 21.84 9.91 -18.72
CA MET A 146 20.67 10.05 -19.59
C MET A 146 21.06 10.53 -20.99
N GLY A 147 22.30 10.94 -21.24
CA GLY A 147 22.74 11.40 -22.56
C GLY A 147 21.92 12.58 -23.10
N GLY A 148 21.45 13.47 -22.21
CA GLY A 148 20.57 14.59 -22.55
C GLY A 148 19.11 14.21 -22.84
N LYS A 149 18.72 12.93 -22.68
CA LYS A 149 17.35 12.46 -22.86
C LYS A 149 16.47 12.87 -21.68
N GLY A 150 15.20 13.16 -21.95
CA GLY A 150 14.21 13.48 -20.91
C GLY A 150 13.76 12.25 -20.11
N MET A 151 13.85 11.06 -20.69
CA MET A 151 13.57 9.81 -19.97
C MET A 151 14.38 8.62 -20.48
N LEU A 152 14.71 7.68 -19.58
CA LEU A 152 15.18 6.34 -19.91
C LEU A 152 14.07 5.32 -19.66
N ALA A 153 13.78 4.48 -20.65
CA ALA A 153 12.84 3.35 -20.55
C ALA A 153 13.20 2.24 -21.54
N ILE A 154 12.59 1.05 -21.40
CA ILE A 154 12.88 -0.10 -22.30
C ILE A 154 12.58 0.25 -23.76
N THR A 155 11.46 0.94 -24.01
CA THR A 155 11.12 1.55 -25.30
C THR A 155 10.50 2.91 -25.05
N ALA A 156 10.41 3.76 -26.07
CA ALA A 156 9.74 5.07 -25.97
C ALA A 156 8.25 5.00 -25.56
N THR A 157 7.66 3.81 -25.57
CA THR A 157 6.27 3.58 -25.17
C THR A 157 6.13 2.65 -23.97
N ASP A 158 7.24 2.15 -23.42
CA ASP A 158 7.22 1.41 -22.17
C ASP A 158 7.22 2.43 -21.03
N ASP A 159 6.17 2.39 -20.23
CA ASP A 159 5.98 3.31 -19.11
C ASP A 159 5.88 2.58 -17.77
N SER A 160 6.35 1.33 -17.68
CA SER A 160 6.30 0.51 -16.45
C SER A 160 7.43 0.83 -15.46
N VAL A 161 8.59 1.21 -15.96
CA VAL A 161 9.71 1.75 -15.18
C VAL A 161 10.45 2.78 -16.02
N MET A 162 10.78 3.91 -15.41
CA MET A 162 11.43 5.02 -16.10
C MET A 162 12.40 5.75 -15.17
N LEU A 163 13.54 6.21 -15.70
CA LEU A 163 14.27 7.35 -15.12
C LEU A 163 13.83 8.60 -15.85
N ILE A 164 13.44 9.64 -15.13
CA ILE A 164 12.84 10.87 -15.66
C ILE A 164 13.69 12.05 -15.24
N ASP A 165 14.03 12.90 -16.20
CA ASP A 165 14.53 14.25 -15.95
C ASP A 165 13.32 15.18 -15.83
N CYS A 166 13.02 15.61 -14.61
CA CYS A 166 11.81 16.38 -14.31
C CYS A 166 11.86 17.80 -14.88
N GLU A 167 13.05 18.36 -15.12
CA GLU A 167 13.22 19.69 -15.70
C GLU A 167 12.97 19.66 -17.20
N VAL A 168 13.57 18.69 -17.89
CA VAL A 168 13.36 18.48 -19.32
C VAL A 168 11.90 18.13 -19.61
N MET A 169 11.34 17.20 -18.84
CA MET A 169 9.99 16.69 -19.10
C MET A 169 8.86 17.65 -18.70
N ALA A 170 9.13 18.69 -17.90
CA ALA A 170 8.15 19.69 -17.47
C ALA A 170 7.37 20.32 -18.64
N LYS A 171 8.05 20.56 -19.77
CA LYS A 171 7.46 21.18 -20.97
C LYS A 171 6.59 20.22 -21.78
N HIS A 172 6.81 18.92 -21.62
CA HIS A 172 6.19 17.88 -22.45
C HIS A 172 5.05 17.16 -21.72
N TRP A 173 5.12 17.09 -20.38
CA TRP A 173 4.10 16.50 -19.51
C TRP A 173 3.57 17.53 -18.49
N PRO A 174 2.85 18.57 -18.94
CA PRO A 174 2.29 19.57 -18.03
C PRO A 174 1.22 18.97 -17.12
N LEU A 175 1.30 19.27 -15.82
CA LEU A 175 0.45 18.68 -14.78
C LEU A 175 -1.05 18.87 -15.04
N GLN A 176 -1.44 20.07 -15.49
CA GLN A 176 -2.83 20.42 -15.76
C GLN A 176 -3.50 19.51 -16.81
N ASP A 177 -2.71 19.02 -17.78
CA ASP A 177 -3.20 18.15 -18.85
C ASP A 177 -3.41 16.72 -18.32
N VAL A 178 -2.51 16.25 -17.43
CA VAL A 178 -2.65 14.96 -16.75
C VAL A 178 -3.94 14.91 -15.90
N GLN A 179 -4.30 16.03 -15.29
CA GLN A 179 -5.46 16.15 -14.41
C GLN A 179 -6.79 16.10 -15.17
N ARG A 180 -6.84 16.62 -16.40
CA ARG A 180 -8.10 16.94 -17.10
C ARG A 180 -8.40 16.07 -18.32
N GLU A 181 -7.40 15.41 -18.91
CA GLU A 181 -7.55 14.76 -20.22
C GLU A 181 -7.54 13.23 -20.16
N GLY A 182 -8.64 12.62 -20.59
CA GLY A 182 -8.65 11.23 -21.01
C GLY A 182 -7.78 11.03 -22.27
N ALA A 183 -7.04 9.93 -22.35
CA ALA A 183 -6.18 9.55 -23.48
C ALA A 183 -4.88 10.38 -23.69
N ILE A 184 -4.44 11.13 -22.67
CA ILE A 184 -3.17 11.88 -22.66
C ILE A 184 -1.94 11.05 -23.05
N LYS A 185 -1.98 9.75 -22.73
CA LYS A 185 -0.90 8.77 -22.95
C LYS A 185 -0.39 8.74 -24.39
N LYS A 186 -1.26 8.85 -25.39
CA LYS A 186 -0.82 8.88 -26.80
C LYS A 186 -0.07 10.18 -27.12
N ARG A 187 -0.63 11.33 -26.71
CA ARG A 187 -0.02 12.65 -26.93
C ARG A 187 1.35 12.74 -26.26
N PHE A 188 1.46 12.31 -25.01
CA PHE A 188 2.71 12.36 -24.26
C PHE A 188 3.79 11.41 -24.79
N ARG A 189 3.41 10.22 -25.26
CA ARG A 189 4.35 9.32 -25.95
C ARG A 189 4.81 9.89 -27.29
N ASN A 190 3.91 10.54 -28.03
CA ASN A 190 4.29 11.24 -29.25
C ASN A 190 5.25 12.39 -28.94
N ALA A 191 4.98 13.21 -27.92
CA ALA A 191 5.88 14.28 -27.50
C ALA A 191 7.29 13.76 -27.18
N VAL A 192 7.41 12.62 -26.49
CA VAL A 192 8.70 11.97 -26.23
C VAL A 192 9.42 11.60 -27.54
N LYS A 193 8.70 11.00 -28.49
CA LYS A 193 9.26 10.60 -29.78
C LYS A 193 9.64 11.80 -30.66
N ASP A 194 8.73 12.74 -30.80
CA ASP A 194 8.84 13.88 -31.72
C ASP A 194 9.94 14.86 -31.30
N ASN A 195 10.30 14.87 -30.02
CA ASN A 195 11.38 15.71 -29.46
C ASN A 195 12.64 14.90 -29.10
N ASP A 196 12.74 13.64 -29.53
CA ASP A 196 13.90 12.76 -29.28
C ASP A 196 14.32 12.68 -27.79
N LEU A 197 13.33 12.57 -26.90
CA LEU A 197 13.51 12.62 -25.44
C LEU A 197 13.74 11.23 -24.80
N TRP A 198 13.69 10.16 -25.58
CA TRP A 198 13.84 8.79 -25.06
C TRP A 198 15.29 8.29 -25.21
N GLY A 199 15.81 7.72 -24.12
CA GLY A 199 17.01 6.89 -24.10
C GLY A 199 16.68 5.46 -23.69
N ARG A 200 17.47 4.50 -24.17
CA ARG A 200 17.26 3.09 -23.87
C ARG A 200 17.69 2.75 -22.45
N LEU A 201 16.75 2.23 -21.66
CA LEU A 201 17.04 1.61 -20.38
C LEU A 201 17.48 0.15 -20.58
N PRO A 202 18.57 -0.33 -19.92
CA PRO A 202 18.94 -1.73 -19.94
C PRO A 202 17.85 -2.64 -19.34
N GLY A 203 17.61 -3.80 -19.98
CA GLY A 203 16.56 -4.75 -19.57
C GLY A 203 16.70 -5.28 -18.15
N VAL A 204 17.90 -5.26 -17.56
CA VAL A 204 18.13 -5.66 -16.16
C VAL A 204 17.35 -4.80 -15.15
N TRP A 205 16.94 -3.59 -15.53
CA TRP A 205 16.13 -2.68 -14.72
C TRP A 205 14.62 -2.85 -14.94
N ASN A 206 14.20 -3.79 -15.79
CA ASN A 206 12.80 -4.16 -16.03
C ASN A 206 12.68 -5.62 -16.46
N ALA A 207 13.31 -6.55 -15.74
CA ALA A 207 13.31 -7.94 -16.13
C ALA A 207 11.90 -8.51 -15.93
N ARG A 208 11.18 -8.81 -17.02
CA ARG A 208 9.82 -9.36 -16.97
C ARG A 208 9.82 -10.85 -16.62
N ASP A 209 8.63 -11.44 -16.46
CA ASP A 209 8.47 -12.83 -16.00
C ASP A 209 9.33 -13.85 -16.80
N ASP A 210 9.50 -13.68 -18.12
CA ASP A 210 10.29 -14.56 -18.98
C ASP A 210 11.73 -14.08 -19.24
N GLU A 211 12.06 -12.87 -18.81
CA GLU A 211 13.38 -12.24 -18.94
C GLU A 211 14.19 -12.31 -17.65
N PHE A 212 13.58 -12.76 -16.55
CA PHE A 212 14.20 -12.83 -15.24
C PHE A 212 15.41 -13.77 -15.21
N ASP A 213 16.54 -13.26 -14.72
CA ASP A 213 17.76 -14.00 -14.46
C ASP A 213 18.27 -13.58 -13.09
N ALA A 214 18.20 -14.49 -12.11
CA ALA A 214 18.57 -14.23 -10.72
C ALA A 214 20.02 -13.72 -10.54
N ALA A 215 20.92 -13.99 -11.49
CA ALA A 215 22.31 -13.54 -11.43
C ALA A 215 22.54 -12.16 -12.06
N LYS A 216 21.57 -11.61 -12.81
CA LYS A 216 21.76 -10.39 -13.62
C LYS A 216 20.69 -9.33 -13.40
N SER A 217 19.45 -9.74 -13.12
CA SER A 217 18.32 -8.84 -12.96
C SER A 217 18.51 -7.95 -11.74
N LYS A 218 18.36 -6.64 -11.92
CA LYS A 218 18.44 -5.61 -10.87
C LYS A 218 17.07 -5.14 -10.38
N CYS A 219 16.07 -5.22 -11.25
CA CYS A 219 14.67 -4.98 -10.93
C CYS A 219 13.82 -6.05 -11.62
N PHE A 220 13.08 -6.83 -10.82
CA PHE A 220 12.23 -7.92 -11.30
C PHE A 220 10.77 -7.42 -11.36
N HIS A 221 10.15 -7.56 -12.53
CA HIS A 221 8.79 -7.12 -12.83
C HIS A 221 7.86 -8.32 -13.06
N PHE A 222 6.90 -8.50 -12.15
CA PHE A 222 5.87 -9.53 -12.25
C PHE A 222 4.71 -9.01 -13.12
N THR A 223 4.87 -9.04 -14.44
CA THR A 223 3.89 -8.47 -15.38
C THR A 223 2.60 -9.29 -15.46
N THR A 224 2.64 -10.55 -15.03
CA THR A 224 1.57 -11.51 -15.27
C THR A 224 0.60 -11.61 -14.11
N LEU A 225 -0.55 -10.92 -14.24
CA LEU A 225 -1.52 -10.76 -13.15
C LEU A 225 -1.93 -12.07 -12.47
N GLN A 226 -2.18 -13.16 -13.22
CA GLN A 226 -2.64 -14.43 -12.64
C GLN A 226 -1.54 -15.25 -11.95
N THR A 227 -0.30 -14.80 -11.98
CA THR A 227 0.83 -15.42 -11.26
C THR A 227 1.43 -14.50 -10.20
N GLN A 228 1.03 -13.22 -10.13
CA GLN A 228 1.52 -12.27 -9.12
C GLN A 228 1.38 -12.84 -7.69
N PRO A 229 2.48 -12.95 -6.92
CA PRO A 229 2.51 -13.60 -5.60
C PRO A 229 1.53 -13.03 -4.57
N TRP A 230 1.27 -11.72 -4.61
CA TRP A 230 0.38 -11.04 -3.67
C TRP A 230 -1.11 -11.18 -3.99
N ARG A 231 -1.45 -11.64 -5.21
CA ARG A 231 -2.81 -11.88 -5.70
C ARG A 231 -3.74 -10.65 -5.56
N PRO A 232 -3.51 -9.56 -6.31
CA PRO A 232 -4.23 -8.29 -6.11
C PRO A 232 -5.74 -8.36 -6.36
N PHE A 233 -6.20 -9.31 -7.17
CA PHE A 233 -7.62 -9.49 -7.53
C PHE A 233 -8.10 -10.93 -7.27
N PRO A 234 -8.14 -11.40 -6.00
CA PRO A 234 -8.36 -12.80 -5.66
C PRO A 234 -9.78 -13.30 -6.02
N ASP A 235 -10.77 -12.41 -6.06
CA ASP A 235 -12.14 -12.70 -6.44
C ASP A 235 -12.41 -12.57 -7.96
N GLN A 236 -11.50 -11.93 -8.70
CA GLN A 236 -11.62 -11.73 -10.15
C GLN A 236 -10.75 -12.69 -10.98
N LEU A 237 -9.63 -13.19 -10.44
CA LEU A 237 -8.68 -14.02 -11.18
C LEU A 237 -8.52 -15.42 -10.58
N ILE A 238 -8.17 -16.37 -11.46
CA ILE A 238 -7.75 -17.73 -11.09
C ILE A 238 -6.23 -17.74 -11.06
N TYR A 239 -5.65 -17.86 -9.86
CA TYR A 239 -4.21 -17.77 -9.67
C TYR A 239 -3.50 -19.11 -9.85
N ARG A 240 -2.29 -19.03 -10.36
CA ARG A 240 -1.29 -20.12 -10.34
C ARG A 240 -0.02 -19.61 -9.66
N SER A 241 0.83 -20.53 -9.22
CA SER A 241 2.14 -20.15 -8.67
C SER A 241 3.02 -19.59 -9.78
N HIS A 242 3.72 -18.49 -9.49
CA HIS A 242 4.80 -18.00 -10.33
C HIS A 242 6.01 -18.93 -10.24
N PRO A 243 6.68 -19.31 -11.34
CA PRO A 243 7.89 -20.14 -11.31
C PRO A 243 8.97 -19.57 -10.38
N ASP A 244 9.26 -18.28 -10.51
CA ASP A 244 10.22 -17.54 -9.68
C ASP A 244 9.59 -16.78 -8.50
N GLY A 245 8.37 -17.17 -8.08
CA GLY A 245 7.64 -16.46 -7.02
C GLY A 245 8.34 -16.47 -5.66
N GLU A 246 9.27 -17.41 -5.45
CA GLU A 246 10.03 -17.54 -4.21
C GLU A 246 10.89 -16.31 -3.91
N VAL A 247 11.38 -15.60 -4.94
CA VAL A 247 12.13 -14.35 -4.75
C VAL A 247 11.30 -13.32 -3.99
N TRP A 248 10.01 -13.22 -4.33
CA TRP A 248 9.08 -12.33 -3.67
C TRP A 248 8.65 -12.85 -2.28
N PHE A 249 8.34 -14.15 -2.16
CA PHE A 249 7.94 -14.73 -0.88
C PHE A 249 9.07 -14.67 0.17
N ALA A 250 10.33 -14.79 -0.24
CA ALA A 250 11.47 -14.61 0.64
C ALA A 250 11.54 -13.18 1.21
N LEU A 251 11.31 -12.16 0.38
CA LEU A 251 11.22 -10.77 0.82
C LEU A 251 10.03 -10.54 1.76
N GLU A 252 8.86 -11.12 1.46
CA GLU A 252 7.69 -11.01 2.34
C GLU A 252 7.97 -11.61 3.73
N ARG A 253 8.53 -12.83 3.78
CA ARG A 253 8.87 -13.47 5.06
C ARG A 253 9.94 -12.69 5.83
N ALA A 254 10.93 -12.12 5.15
CA ALA A 254 11.95 -11.28 5.78
C ALA A 254 11.34 -9.98 6.35
N ALA A 255 10.42 -9.34 5.61
CA ALA A 255 9.68 -8.18 6.09
C ALA A 255 8.76 -8.51 7.27
N ASP A 256 8.15 -9.71 7.29
CA ASP A 256 7.34 -10.21 8.42
C ASP A 256 8.21 -10.44 9.66
N ALA A 257 9.35 -11.11 9.50
CA ALA A 257 10.30 -11.35 10.59
C ALA A 257 10.81 -10.05 11.22
N ALA A 258 11.02 -9.01 10.39
CA ALA A 258 11.41 -7.67 10.84
C ALA A 258 10.24 -6.79 11.32
N ARG A 259 8.99 -7.28 11.25
CA ARG A 259 7.76 -6.51 11.56
C ARG A 259 7.69 -5.17 10.82
N TYR A 260 8.12 -5.15 9.57
CA TYR A 260 8.25 -3.93 8.79
C TYR A 260 6.94 -3.58 8.04
N ASN A 261 6.45 -2.34 8.16
CA ASN A 261 5.20 -1.86 7.55
C ASN A 261 5.34 -0.62 6.65
N GLY A 262 6.57 -0.12 6.38
CA GLY A 262 6.76 1.17 5.70
C GLY A 262 6.69 2.36 6.65
N PHE A 263 5.62 2.43 7.44
CA PHE A 263 5.40 3.41 8.51
C PHE A 263 5.43 2.72 9.88
N SER A 264 5.55 3.51 10.94
CA SER A 264 5.61 3.04 12.34
C SER A 264 5.04 4.10 13.28
N ARG A 265 4.83 3.75 14.55
CA ARG A 265 4.45 4.72 15.57
C ARG A 265 5.47 5.88 15.67
N GLU A 266 6.76 5.58 15.56
CA GLU A 266 7.85 6.55 15.69
C GLU A 266 8.01 7.41 14.42
N LYS A 267 7.57 6.88 13.27
CA LYS A 267 7.57 7.54 11.96
C LYS A 267 6.23 7.28 11.26
N PRO A 268 5.15 7.92 11.74
CA PRO A 268 3.82 7.71 11.20
C PRO A 268 3.65 8.46 9.88
N GLY A 269 2.54 8.21 9.18
CA GLY A 269 2.18 8.99 8.00
C GLY A 269 2.00 10.47 8.33
N SER A 270 2.21 11.34 7.34
CA SER A 270 2.12 12.81 7.47
C SER A 270 0.79 13.30 8.04
N ARG A 271 -0.27 12.52 7.87
CA ARG A 271 -1.65 12.83 8.30
C ARG A 271 -1.96 12.39 9.74
N PHE A 272 -1.08 11.64 10.40
CA PHE A 272 -1.34 11.10 11.73
C PHE A 272 -1.43 12.18 12.81
N ALA A 273 -0.57 13.19 12.77
CA ALA A 273 -0.60 14.30 13.72
C ALA A 273 -1.94 15.07 13.66
N ALA A 274 -2.45 15.32 12.45
CA ALA A 274 -3.75 15.95 12.25
C ALA A 274 -4.90 15.03 12.70
N TYR A 275 -4.78 13.72 12.58
CA TYR A 275 -5.70 12.76 13.18
C TYR A 275 -5.77 12.91 14.70
N LEU A 276 -4.64 12.92 15.40
CA LEU A 276 -4.60 13.04 16.86
C LEU A 276 -5.26 14.33 17.36
N GLN A 277 -4.99 15.46 16.70
CA GLN A 277 -5.61 16.74 17.02
C GLN A 277 -7.14 16.71 16.88
N ARG A 278 -7.66 16.12 15.80
CA ARG A 278 -9.10 16.05 15.54
C ARG A 278 -9.84 15.16 16.52
N VAL A 279 -9.27 14.01 16.87
CA VAL A 279 -9.90 13.12 17.87
C VAL A 279 -9.86 13.75 19.25
N GLY A 280 -8.76 14.42 19.62
CA GLY A 280 -8.66 15.18 20.87
C GLY A 280 -9.72 16.29 21.00
N ASN A 281 -10.19 16.85 19.89
CA ASN A 281 -11.22 17.89 19.85
C ASN A 281 -12.67 17.36 19.92
N GLY A 282 -12.88 16.08 20.27
CA GLY A 282 -14.21 15.57 20.64
C GLY A 282 -15.10 15.10 19.48
N LEU A 283 -14.53 14.58 18.40
CA LEU A 283 -15.32 13.95 17.33
C LEU A 283 -16.15 12.76 17.89
N PRO A 284 -17.49 12.75 17.76
CA PRO A 284 -18.34 11.73 18.37
C PRO A 284 -17.94 10.32 17.92
N ALA A 285 -17.64 9.43 18.86
CA ALA A 285 -17.39 8.02 18.58
C ALA A 285 -18.62 7.35 17.97
N TRP A 286 -18.43 6.42 17.02
CA TRP A 286 -19.47 5.45 16.71
C TRP A 286 -19.58 4.46 17.89
N GLY A 287 -20.80 4.31 18.43
CA GLY A 287 -21.05 3.42 19.58
C GLY A 287 -20.71 1.95 19.32
N GLY A 288 -20.53 1.56 18.05
CA GLY A 288 -20.26 0.20 17.64
C GLY A 288 -21.49 -0.50 17.07
N PRO A 289 -21.34 -1.78 16.70
CA PRO A 289 -22.48 -2.60 16.31
C PRO A 289 -23.45 -2.74 17.49
N LYS A 290 -24.74 -2.88 17.20
CA LYS A 290 -25.79 -3.01 18.23
C LYS A 290 -25.73 -4.32 19.02
N ASP A 291 -25.00 -5.32 18.51
CA ASP A 291 -24.83 -6.64 19.13
C ASP A 291 -23.35 -6.98 19.29
N ASN A 292 -23.01 -7.51 20.48
CA ASN A 292 -21.67 -7.94 20.87
C ASN A 292 -21.47 -9.46 20.75
N ALA A 293 -22.38 -10.19 20.09
CA ALA A 293 -22.33 -11.65 19.98
C ALA A 293 -20.98 -12.21 19.52
N GLU A 294 -20.32 -11.54 18.56
CA GLU A 294 -19.00 -11.97 18.07
C GLU A 294 -17.90 -11.79 19.12
N ILE A 295 -17.95 -10.69 19.88
CA ILE A 295 -17.01 -10.45 20.99
C ILE A 295 -17.22 -11.53 22.07
N MET A 296 -18.47 -11.80 22.43
CA MET A 296 -18.80 -12.84 23.42
C MET A 296 -18.38 -14.25 22.94
N ARG A 297 -18.51 -14.54 21.65
CA ARG A 297 -18.01 -15.79 21.06
C ARG A 297 -16.50 -15.91 21.22
N LEU A 298 -15.75 -14.85 20.95
CA LEU A 298 -14.28 -14.82 21.11
C LEU A 298 -13.88 -14.98 22.58
N ILE A 299 -14.56 -14.28 23.51
CA ILE A 299 -14.32 -14.42 24.96
C ILE A 299 -14.53 -15.86 25.41
N SER A 300 -15.70 -16.44 25.10
CA SER A 300 -16.06 -17.80 25.51
C SER A 300 -15.14 -18.87 24.90
N SER A 301 -14.84 -18.76 23.60
CA SER A 301 -14.00 -19.77 22.91
C SER A 301 -12.53 -19.69 23.28
N SER A 302 -12.04 -18.53 23.74
CA SER A 302 -10.66 -18.35 24.19
C SER A 302 -10.47 -18.50 25.70
N GLY A 303 -11.55 -18.51 26.48
CA GLY A 303 -11.48 -18.46 27.95
C GLY A 303 -10.82 -17.19 28.46
N ALA A 304 -11.01 -16.06 27.77
CA ALA A 304 -10.45 -14.77 28.17
C ALA A 304 -10.99 -14.31 29.53
N LYS A 305 -10.10 -13.78 30.38
CA LYS A 305 -10.43 -13.21 31.69
C LYS A 305 -10.14 -11.72 31.76
N THR A 306 -9.23 -11.22 30.94
CA THR A 306 -8.91 -9.78 30.83
C THR A 306 -9.13 -9.29 29.41
N VAL A 307 -9.84 -8.17 29.25
CA VAL A 307 -10.13 -7.57 27.94
C VAL A 307 -9.78 -6.09 27.96
N LEU A 308 -9.03 -5.63 26.95
CA LEU A 308 -8.85 -4.21 26.68
C LEU A 308 -9.95 -3.72 25.74
N ASP A 309 -10.82 -2.83 26.22
CA ASP A 309 -11.75 -2.06 25.40
C ASP A 309 -11.00 -0.86 24.78
N TYR A 310 -10.33 -1.12 23.65
CA TYR A 310 -9.59 -0.13 22.87
C TYR A 310 -10.52 0.61 21.89
N GLY A 311 -11.66 1.09 22.37
CA GLY A 311 -12.59 1.88 21.58
C GLY A 311 -12.46 3.37 21.86
N ALA A 312 -13.03 4.19 20.97
CA ALA A 312 -13.29 5.58 21.32
C ALA A 312 -14.25 5.64 22.53
N PRO A 313 -14.05 6.60 23.46
CA PRO A 313 -14.76 6.59 24.73
C PRO A 313 -16.27 6.69 24.52
N ALA A 314 -17.03 5.99 25.36
CA ALA A 314 -18.46 6.25 25.51
C ALA A 314 -18.65 7.70 26.01
N PRO A 315 -19.81 8.36 25.75
CA PRO A 315 -20.05 9.72 26.20
C PRO A 315 -19.86 9.94 27.71
N ASP A 316 -20.02 8.89 28.52
CA ASP A 316 -19.85 8.86 29.98
C ASP A 316 -18.47 8.34 30.43
N GLY A 317 -17.58 7.99 29.50
CA GLY A 317 -16.25 7.45 29.77
C GLY A 317 -16.20 5.98 30.19
N ALA A 318 -17.33 5.30 30.42
CA ALA A 318 -17.38 3.97 31.03
C ALA A 318 -17.06 2.82 30.06
N ALA A 319 -16.22 1.87 30.48
CA ALA A 319 -15.84 0.67 29.73
C ALA A 319 -17.05 -0.15 29.24
N ARG A 320 -16.96 -0.72 28.04
CA ARG A 320 -17.98 -1.69 27.58
C ARG A 320 -17.94 -2.91 28.51
N PRO A 321 -19.05 -3.28 29.16
CA PRO A 321 -19.05 -4.43 30.04
C PRO A 321 -18.94 -5.72 29.21
N PHE A 322 -18.01 -6.59 29.59
CA PHE A 322 -17.86 -7.93 29.01
C PHE A 322 -18.04 -8.96 30.12
N ALA A 323 -19.16 -9.68 30.11
CA ALA A 323 -19.51 -10.60 31.18
C ALA A 323 -18.42 -11.65 31.39
N GLY A 324 -17.98 -11.82 32.65
CA GLY A 324 -16.93 -12.77 33.02
C GLY A 324 -15.49 -12.28 32.83
N CYS A 325 -15.30 -11.04 32.39
CA CYS A 325 -13.97 -10.43 32.18
C CYS A 325 -13.75 -9.21 33.07
N GLU A 326 -12.51 -9.04 33.53
CA GLU A 326 -11.98 -7.76 33.95
C GLU A 326 -11.70 -6.91 32.70
N VAL A 327 -12.24 -5.69 32.67
CA VAL A 327 -12.15 -4.82 31.49
C VAL A 327 -11.29 -3.60 31.80
N ALA A 328 -10.19 -3.46 31.06
CA ALA A 328 -9.37 -2.26 31.04
C ALA A 328 -9.78 -1.35 29.87
N ARG A 329 -9.51 -0.06 29.98
CA ARG A 329 -9.78 0.93 28.92
C ARG A 329 -8.63 1.92 28.78
N LEU A 330 -8.56 2.56 27.62
CA LEU A 330 -7.88 3.84 27.43
C LEU A 330 -8.41 4.93 28.38
N GLU A 331 -7.50 5.79 28.85
CA GLU A 331 -7.85 6.97 29.63
C GLU A 331 -8.91 7.84 28.91
N PRO A 332 -9.98 8.29 29.60
CA PRO A 332 -10.97 9.18 29.01
C PRO A 332 -10.34 10.44 28.39
N GLY A 333 -10.82 10.82 27.20
CA GLY A 333 -10.30 11.99 26.46
C GLY A 333 -9.00 11.74 25.69
N ARG A 334 -8.39 10.55 25.81
CA ARG A 334 -7.22 10.18 25.00
C ARG A 334 -7.65 9.62 23.65
N ALA A 335 -7.06 10.14 22.58
CA ALA A 335 -7.23 9.59 21.23
C ALA A 335 -6.61 8.17 21.13
N PRO A 336 -7.26 7.22 20.43
CA PRO A 336 -6.63 5.94 20.12
C PRO A 336 -5.26 6.15 19.45
N PHE A 337 -4.30 5.29 19.81
CA PHE A 337 -2.93 5.33 19.31
C PHE A 337 -2.14 6.61 19.60
N ALA A 338 -2.65 7.55 20.42
CA ALA A 338 -1.87 8.69 20.90
C ALA A 338 -0.64 8.25 21.72
N GLU A 339 -0.78 7.12 22.42
CA GLU A 339 0.30 6.47 23.16
C GLU A 339 0.31 4.96 22.91
N PRO A 340 1.44 4.28 23.17
CA PRO A 340 1.52 2.83 23.10
C PRO A 340 0.52 2.17 24.06
N VAL A 341 -0.08 1.05 23.63
CA VAL A 341 -0.83 0.17 24.53
C VAL A 341 0.09 -0.34 25.65
N ALA A 342 -0.25 -0.03 26.90
CA ALA A 342 0.46 -0.53 28.06
C ALA A 342 -0.05 -1.93 28.47
N GLY A 343 0.88 -2.89 28.56
CA GLY A 343 0.59 -4.24 29.06
C GLY A 343 0.02 -5.19 28.01
N THR A 344 -0.48 -6.34 28.48
CA THR A 344 -1.06 -7.38 27.63
C THR A 344 -2.33 -7.97 28.26
N PHE A 345 -3.30 -8.32 27.42
CA PHE A 345 -4.64 -8.76 27.79
C PHE A 345 -4.98 -10.08 27.11
N ASP A 346 -5.92 -10.84 27.65
CA ASP A 346 -6.38 -12.06 26.97
C ASP A 346 -7.06 -11.71 25.64
N GLY A 347 -7.84 -10.63 25.61
CA GLY A 347 -8.47 -10.08 24.42
C GLY A 347 -8.28 -8.57 24.25
N VAL A 348 -8.27 -8.12 23.01
CA VAL A 348 -8.33 -6.68 22.65
C VAL A 348 -9.54 -6.45 21.77
N VAL A 349 -10.39 -5.49 22.14
CA VAL A 349 -11.62 -5.11 21.43
C VAL A 349 -11.49 -3.66 20.98
N ALA A 350 -11.27 -3.44 19.68
CA ALA A 350 -11.11 -2.13 19.07
C ALA A 350 -12.34 -1.76 18.24
N VAL A 351 -13.30 -1.06 18.86
CA VAL A 351 -14.51 -0.57 18.20
C VAL A 351 -14.32 0.91 17.84
N ASP A 352 -14.41 1.21 16.56
CA ASP A 352 -14.27 2.53 15.95
C ASP A 352 -12.90 3.21 16.13
N ALA A 353 -11.95 2.57 16.84
CA ALA A 353 -10.63 3.14 17.09
C ALA A 353 -9.79 3.31 15.82
N LEU A 354 -9.97 2.41 14.84
CA LEU A 354 -9.22 2.42 13.57
C LEU A 354 -9.93 3.19 12.46
N SER A 355 -11.24 3.45 12.55
CA SER A 355 -12.05 4.02 11.44
C SER A 355 -11.55 5.37 10.93
N ARG A 356 -10.80 6.11 11.76
CA ARG A 356 -10.29 7.46 11.47
C ARG A 356 -8.77 7.53 11.36
N VAL A 357 -8.09 6.43 11.64
CA VAL A 357 -6.64 6.36 11.52
C VAL A 357 -6.30 6.44 10.02
N PRO A 358 -5.32 7.26 9.60
CA PRO A 358 -4.92 7.33 8.20
C PRO A 358 -4.49 5.96 7.66
N GLU A 359 -4.69 5.74 6.36
CA GLU A 359 -4.43 4.45 5.69
C GLU A 359 -3.04 3.88 6.00
N GLU A 360 -2.01 4.74 6.00
CA GLU A 360 -0.61 4.37 6.23
C GLU A 360 -0.32 3.89 7.65
N ASP A 361 -1.15 4.32 8.59
CA ASP A 361 -0.95 4.06 10.01
C ASP A 361 -1.69 2.81 10.49
N ILE A 362 -2.64 2.31 9.69
CA ILE A 362 -3.40 1.09 9.98
C ILE A 362 -2.51 -0.15 10.21
N PRO A 363 -1.49 -0.45 9.38
CA PRO A 363 -0.70 -1.67 9.57
C PRO A 363 0.04 -1.72 10.91
N TRP A 364 0.68 -0.62 11.33
CA TRP A 364 1.39 -0.59 12.61
C TRP A 364 0.43 -0.47 13.80
N ALA A 365 -0.70 0.23 13.64
CA ALA A 365 -1.74 0.30 14.68
C ALA A 365 -2.34 -1.08 14.95
N LEU A 366 -2.59 -1.88 13.91
CA LEU A 366 -3.02 -3.27 14.06
C LEU A 366 -1.94 -4.12 14.74
N ASP A 367 -0.67 -3.99 14.34
CA ASP A 367 0.42 -4.73 14.99
C ASP A 367 0.48 -4.45 16.50
N GLU A 368 0.18 -3.22 16.92
CA GLU A 368 0.10 -2.86 18.34
C GLU A 368 -1.08 -3.54 19.05
N LEU A 369 -2.27 -3.54 18.45
CA LEU A 369 -3.44 -4.26 19.02
C LEU A 369 -3.18 -5.77 19.12
N PHE A 370 -2.58 -6.36 18.09
CA PHE A 370 -2.23 -7.78 18.09
C PHE A 370 -1.09 -8.10 19.07
N ALA A 371 -0.14 -7.20 19.28
CA ALA A 371 0.91 -7.36 20.29
C ALA A 371 0.34 -7.31 21.72
N ALA A 372 -0.66 -6.47 21.96
CA ALA A 372 -1.33 -6.37 23.25
C ALA A 372 -2.24 -7.57 23.56
N ALA A 373 -2.70 -8.31 22.55
CA ALA A 373 -3.56 -9.48 22.72
C ALA A 373 -2.76 -10.79 22.91
N LYS A 374 -3.19 -11.62 23.87
CA LYS A 374 -2.68 -12.99 24.06
C LYS A 374 -3.49 -14.04 23.30
N ARG A 375 -4.81 -13.87 23.21
CA ARG A 375 -5.71 -14.89 22.63
C ARG A 375 -6.55 -14.38 21.47
N PHE A 376 -7.13 -13.18 21.56
CA PHE A 376 -7.93 -12.66 20.45
C PHE A 376 -7.88 -11.15 20.23
N VAL A 377 -8.15 -10.75 18.99
CA VAL A 377 -8.37 -9.35 18.59
C VAL A 377 -9.73 -9.23 17.89
N TYR A 378 -10.58 -8.32 18.35
CA TYR A 378 -11.79 -7.93 17.66
C TYR A 378 -11.64 -6.50 17.15
N VAL A 379 -11.91 -6.28 15.87
CA VAL A 379 -11.94 -4.94 15.26
C VAL A 379 -13.32 -4.68 14.69
N SER A 380 -13.87 -3.49 14.94
CA SER A 380 -15.07 -3.01 14.26
C SER A 380 -14.82 -1.62 13.71
N VAL A 381 -15.03 -1.47 12.40
CA VAL A 381 -14.79 -0.22 11.67
C VAL A 381 -16.06 0.24 10.99
N ALA A 382 -16.31 1.55 11.02
CA ALA A 382 -17.41 2.18 10.30
C ALA A 382 -16.88 2.74 8.99
N SER A 383 -17.42 2.25 7.87
CA SER A 383 -17.04 2.65 6.51
C SER A 383 -17.89 3.79 5.95
N GLU A 384 -18.57 4.56 6.82
CA GLU A 384 -19.38 5.71 6.42
C GLU A 384 -18.49 6.89 5.98
N PRO A 385 -18.60 7.37 4.71
CA PRO A 385 -17.77 8.48 4.23
C PRO A 385 -17.89 9.76 5.07
N SER A 386 -19.05 10.01 5.66
CA SER A 386 -19.30 11.16 6.57
C SER A 386 -18.51 11.08 7.89
N ARG A 387 -17.99 9.91 8.26
CA ARG A 387 -17.21 9.68 9.49
C ARG A 387 -15.71 9.67 9.25
N MET A 388 -15.31 9.59 8.00
CA MET A 388 -13.92 9.62 7.59
C MET A 388 -13.48 11.07 7.55
N GLY A 389 -12.69 11.48 8.53
CA GLY A 389 -12.04 12.78 8.48
C GLY A 389 -11.05 12.83 7.33
N ASP A 390 -10.60 14.03 6.95
CA ASP A 390 -9.48 14.25 6.04
C ASP A 390 -8.36 13.22 6.25
N GLY A 391 -8.22 12.36 5.26
CA GLY A 391 -7.18 11.35 5.19
C GLY A 391 -7.52 9.91 5.61
N ALA A 392 -8.72 9.64 6.14
CA ALA A 392 -9.25 8.28 6.19
C ALA A 392 -9.94 7.97 4.86
N ALA A 393 -9.53 6.89 4.19
CA ALA A 393 -10.15 6.47 2.94
C ALA A 393 -11.34 5.53 3.23
N PRO A 394 -12.46 5.61 2.48
CA PRO A 394 -13.52 4.62 2.52
C PRO A 394 -13.03 3.32 1.89
N LEU A 395 -12.27 2.58 2.68
CA LEU A 395 -11.65 1.33 2.26
C LEU A 395 -12.67 0.20 2.46
N PRO A 396 -12.90 -0.61 1.41
CA PRO A 396 -13.91 -1.66 1.45
C PRO A 396 -13.57 -2.74 2.46
N ALA A 397 -14.58 -3.50 2.87
CA ALA A 397 -14.48 -4.56 3.86
C ALA A 397 -13.34 -5.57 3.57
N THR A 398 -13.10 -5.88 2.30
CA THR A 398 -12.02 -6.76 1.84
C THR A 398 -10.61 -6.19 2.04
N TRP A 399 -10.45 -4.87 2.03
CA TRP A 399 -9.17 -4.23 2.36
C TRP A 399 -8.88 -4.36 3.85
N TRP A 400 -9.86 -4.09 4.72
CA TRP A 400 -9.71 -4.28 6.16
C TRP A 400 -9.41 -5.73 6.53
N LYS A 401 -10.07 -6.68 5.86
CA LYS A 401 -9.77 -8.12 5.99
C LYS A 401 -8.30 -8.40 5.68
N LEU A 402 -7.79 -7.86 4.57
CA LEU A 402 -6.37 -8.04 4.20
C LEU A 402 -5.43 -7.49 5.29
N GLN A 403 -5.70 -6.31 5.84
CA GLN A 403 -4.88 -5.74 6.91
C GLN A 403 -4.89 -6.61 8.18
N MET A 404 -6.06 -7.13 8.57
CA MET A 404 -6.19 -8.09 9.67
C MET A 404 -5.40 -9.36 9.43
N GLU A 405 -5.47 -9.93 8.21
CA GLU A 405 -4.71 -11.12 7.83
C GLU A 405 -3.20 -10.89 7.90
N LEU A 406 -2.72 -9.71 7.48
CA LEU A 406 -1.30 -9.35 7.55
C LEU A 406 -0.79 -9.23 8.99
N ALA A 407 -1.54 -8.55 9.87
CA ALA A 407 -1.17 -8.42 11.28
C ALA A 407 -1.22 -9.78 12.01
N ALA A 408 -2.23 -10.60 11.71
CA ALA A 408 -2.37 -11.94 12.29
C ALA A 408 -1.24 -12.89 11.86
N ASN A 409 -0.77 -12.81 10.60
CA ASN A 409 0.35 -13.62 10.12
C ASN A 409 1.65 -13.34 10.88
N ARG A 410 1.86 -12.09 11.33
CA ARG A 410 3.02 -11.70 12.16
C ARG A 410 2.87 -12.08 13.64
N THR A 411 1.67 -12.50 14.06
CA THR A 411 1.35 -12.81 15.47
C THR A 411 0.55 -14.12 15.60
N PRO A 412 1.10 -15.25 15.13
CA PRO A 412 0.37 -16.52 15.06
C PRO A 412 -0.15 -16.97 16.43
N GLY A 413 -1.24 -17.74 16.41
CA GLY A 413 -1.89 -18.28 17.61
C GLY A 413 -2.98 -17.40 18.22
N ARG A 414 -3.26 -16.22 17.64
CA ARG A 414 -4.36 -15.34 18.05
C ARG A 414 -5.54 -15.48 17.11
N SER A 415 -6.73 -15.69 17.68
CA SER A 415 -7.97 -15.60 16.92
C SER A 415 -8.29 -14.13 16.63
N TRP A 416 -8.95 -13.84 15.53
CA TRP A 416 -9.45 -12.50 15.26
C TRP A 416 -10.83 -12.50 14.60
N ALA A 417 -11.55 -11.41 14.77
CA ALA A 417 -12.73 -11.10 13.99
C ALA A 417 -12.76 -9.62 13.62
N LEU A 418 -13.32 -9.34 12.44
CA LEU A 418 -13.49 -8.01 11.88
C LEU A 418 -14.97 -7.82 11.55
N ALA A 419 -15.58 -6.76 12.06
CA ALA A 419 -16.86 -6.25 11.59
C ALA A 419 -16.63 -4.97 10.78
N ALA A 420 -16.76 -5.07 9.46
CA ALA A 420 -16.73 -3.91 8.56
C ALA A 420 -18.17 -3.44 8.33
N ASN A 421 -18.50 -2.25 8.83
CA ASN A 421 -19.87 -1.72 8.84
C ASN A 421 -20.01 -0.68 7.73
N GLU A 422 -20.71 -1.05 6.67
CA GLU A 422 -21.17 -0.14 5.63
C GLU A 422 -22.57 0.42 6.01
N PRO A 423 -23.03 1.54 5.42
CA PRO A 423 -24.29 2.18 5.82
C PRO A 423 -25.51 1.25 5.87
N ASN A 424 -25.54 0.20 5.04
CA ASN A 424 -26.69 -0.72 4.91
C ASN A 424 -26.35 -2.19 5.20
N ALA A 425 -25.09 -2.52 5.55
CA ALA A 425 -24.65 -3.90 5.72
C ALA A 425 -23.45 -3.98 6.65
N THR A 426 -23.36 -5.07 7.41
CA THR A 426 -22.15 -5.42 8.17
C THR A 426 -21.57 -6.71 7.60
N GLU A 427 -20.35 -6.63 7.09
CA GLU A 427 -19.57 -7.81 6.70
C GLU A 427 -18.70 -8.26 7.87
N VAL A 428 -18.78 -9.55 8.22
CA VAL A 428 -18.00 -10.12 9.32
C VAL A 428 -17.00 -11.15 8.79
N PHE A 429 -15.73 -10.93 9.10
CA PHE A 429 -14.62 -11.85 8.79
C PHE A 429 -14.02 -12.39 10.09
N ARG A 430 -13.47 -13.61 10.03
CA ARG A 430 -12.93 -14.32 11.19
C ARG A 430 -11.65 -15.07 10.82
N SER A 431 -10.78 -15.29 11.80
CA SER A 431 -9.68 -16.26 11.74
C SER A 431 -10.20 -17.69 11.90
N GLY A 432 -9.70 -18.64 11.11
CA GLY A 432 -10.25 -20.00 11.08
C GLY A 432 -11.56 -20.05 10.28
N LYS A 433 -11.90 -21.23 9.75
CA LYS A 433 -12.99 -21.44 8.77
C LYS A 433 -14.31 -20.76 9.10
#